data_AF-A0A7S2MZA3-F1
#
_entry.id   AF-A0A7S2MZA3-F1
#
_cell.length_a   1.000
_cell.length_b   1.000
_cell.length_c   1.000
_cell.angle_alpha   90.00
_cell.angle_beta   90.00
_cell.angle_gamma   90.00
#
_symmetry.space_group_name_H-M   'P 1'
#
loop_
_entity.id
_entity.type
_entity.pdbx_description
1 polymer ?
#
loop_
_entity_poly.entity_id
_entity_poly.type
_entity_poly.pdbx_seq_one_letter_code
_entity_poly.pdbx_strand_id
1 'polypeptide(L)'
;PEESGPPMYPSEGTEAEADTKSLNSKVRFFFFMMSIYGMFMLVMIPCWNCFVLLQSWIYSQLLGAQAPLTFLLLLIGIVCVFTVLLTLFMHTARVELQTFQTIVMMGSAILTFLGVMFMLFGHEVAELSRTAQKDVEHNCAFSQATEPLFVESKILYALRFNPECAAKVSVEECPGFRVTHASQVLKALEINLKCSTFCSDVIPPQEEYPMTLFSRASYKPTCQMTLVRNLKFYVEDMGTQAYFQGCMLVLTSVAIGLLKLIGFCAPQRRMFSKDRSGSFYGSIDSSSLVG
;
A
#
# COMPACT_ATOMS: atom_id res chain seq x y z
N PRO A 1 -52.58 42.09 -52.09
CA PRO A 1 -52.48 41.17 -50.94
C PRO A 1 -51.07 40.58 -50.91
N GLU A 2 -50.15 41.37 -50.35
CA GLU A 2 -48.74 41.03 -50.19
C GLU A 2 -48.55 40.68 -48.71
N GLU A 3 -48.44 39.38 -48.40
CA GLU A 3 -48.11 38.89 -47.07
C GLU A 3 -46.63 39.16 -46.79
N SER A 4 -46.36 40.19 -45.99
CA SER A 4 -45.06 40.47 -45.42
C SER A 4 -44.74 39.43 -44.34
N GLY A 5 -43.93 38.42 -44.68
CA GLY A 5 -43.46 37.40 -43.75
C GLY A 5 -42.56 37.98 -42.64
N PRO A 6 -42.63 37.42 -41.42
CA PRO A 6 -41.88 37.94 -40.28
C PRO A 6 -40.36 37.71 -40.43
N PRO A 7 -39.52 38.61 -39.86
CA PRO A 7 -38.08 38.52 -39.96
C PRO A 7 -37.55 37.28 -39.22
N MET A 8 -36.72 36.50 -39.93
CA MET A 8 -36.03 35.32 -39.42
C MET A 8 -34.82 35.77 -38.59
N TYR A 9 -34.89 35.64 -37.27
CA TYR A 9 -33.76 35.95 -36.38
C TYR A 9 -32.70 34.84 -36.43
N PRO A 10 -31.40 35.16 -36.46
CA PRO A 10 -30.32 34.17 -36.49
C PRO A 10 -30.24 33.41 -35.16
N SER A 11 -30.08 32.08 -35.22
CA SER A 11 -29.94 31.23 -34.04
C SER A 11 -28.55 31.36 -33.42
N GLU A 12 -28.31 32.41 -32.63
CA GLU A 12 -27.07 32.64 -31.84
C GLU A 12 -26.83 31.62 -30.71
N GLY A 13 -27.75 30.67 -30.48
CA GLY A 13 -27.67 29.71 -29.37
C GLY A 13 -26.71 28.52 -29.57
N THR A 14 -26.31 28.20 -30.81
CA THR A 14 -25.70 26.89 -31.11
C THR A 14 -24.20 26.80 -30.76
N GLU A 15 -23.45 27.90 -30.81
CA GLU A 15 -22.00 27.89 -30.54
C GLU A 15 -21.69 27.87 -29.03
N ALA A 16 -22.42 28.65 -28.24
CA ALA A 16 -22.22 28.70 -26.78
C ALA A 16 -22.56 27.35 -26.09
N GLU A 17 -23.51 26.58 -26.63
CA GLU A 17 -23.89 25.28 -26.09
C GLU A 17 -22.82 24.20 -26.35
N ALA A 18 -22.14 24.26 -27.50
CA ALA A 18 -21.07 23.32 -27.86
C ALA A 18 -19.83 23.48 -26.96
N ASP A 19 -19.44 24.72 -26.69
CA ASP A 19 -18.28 25.02 -25.83
C ASP A 19 -18.49 24.56 -24.39
N THR A 20 -19.72 24.74 -23.86
CA THR A 20 -20.06 24.32 -22.49
C THR A 20 -20.00 22.79 -22.32
N LYS A 21 -20.42 22.03 -23.34
CA LYS A 21 -20.34 20.55 -23.33
C LYS A 21 -18.89 20.06 -23.35
N SER A 22 -18.03 20.68 -24.17
CA SER A 22 -16.60 20.36 -24.27
C SER A 22 -15.86 20.59 -22.95
N LEU A 23 -16.11 21.73 -22.30
CA LEU A 23 -15.47 22.07 -21.03
C LEU A 23 -15.85 21.08 -19.92
N ASN A 24 -17.14 20.74 -19.80
CA ASN A 24 -17.62 19.77 -18.80
C ASN A 24 -17.01 18.38 -18.98
N SER A 25 -16.82 17.91 -20.22
CA SER A 25 -16.16 16.63 -20.49
C SER A 25 -14.70 16.62 -20.04
N LYS A 26 -13.94 17.69 -20.34
CA LYS A 26 -12.53 17.81 -19.93
C LYS A 26 -12.37 17.84 -18.41
N VAL A 27 -13.24 18.59 -17.72
CA VAL A 27 -13.23 18.67 -16.24
C VAL A 27 -13.50 17.31 -15.62
N ARG A 28 -14.47 16.54 -16.14
CA ARG A 28 -14.78 15.18 -15.67
C ARG A 28 -13.61 14.21 -15.83
N PHE A 29 -12.97 14.23 -17.01
CA PHE A 29 -11.81 13.40 -17.28
C PHE A 29 -10.64 13.71 -16.34
N PHE A 30 -10.40 15.00 -16.06
CA PHE A 30 -9.38 15.43 -15.12
C PHE A 30 -9.61 14.86 -13.71
N PHE A 31 -10.84 14.94 -13.18
CA PHE A 31 -11.15 14.37 -11.87
C PHE A 31 -11.00 12.85 -11.82
N PHE A 32 -11.41 12.15 -12.88
CA PHE A 32 -11.22 10.70 -12.99
C PHE A 32 -9.73 10.32 -12.90
N MET A 33 -8.87 11.01 -13.66
CA MET A 33 -7.43 10.77 -13.64
C MET A 33 -6.82 11.10 -12.27
N MET A 34 -7.24 12.21 -11.65
CA MET A 34 -6.80 12.59 -10.31
C MET A 34 -7.18 11.54 -9.25
N SER A 35 -8.40 11.00 -9.30
CA SER A 35 -8.86 9.97 -8.37
C SER A 35 -8.10 8.65 -8.53
N ILE A 36 -7.86 8.20 -9.76
CA ILE A 36 -7.06 6.99 -10.03
C ILE A 36 -5.62 7.18 -9.58
N TYR A 37 -5.01 8.32 -9.90
CA TYR A 37 -3.66 8.65 -9.47
C TYR A 37 -3.53 8.66 -7.94
N GLY A 38 -4.50 9.29 -7.25
CA GLY A 38 -4.54 9.30 -5.78
C GLY A 38 -4.60 7.89 -5.18
N MET A 39 -5.44 7.01 -5.73
CA MET A 39 -5.52 5.61 -5.27
C MET A 39 -4.25 4.82 -5.57
N PHE A 40 -3.63 5.02 -6.74
CA PHE A 40 -2.37 4.38 -7.08
C PHE A 40 -1.24 4.78 -6.13
N MET A 41 -1.09 6.09 -5.85
CA MET A 41 -0.08 6.60 -4.93
C MET A 41 -0.26 6.06 -3.51
N LEU A 42 -1.50 5.91 -3.06
CA LEU A 42 -1.82 5.39 -1.73
C LEU A 42 -1.44 3.90 -1.61
N VAL A 43 -1.65 3.11 -2.67
CA VAL A 43 -1.36 1.67 -2.72
C VAL A 43 0.12 1.38 -3.04
N MET A 44 0.86 2.33 -3.61
CA MET A 44 2.27 2.15 -3.96
C MET A 44 3.14 1.79 -2.74
N ILE A 45 2.97 2.50 -1.62
CA ILE A 45 3.76 2.28 -0.39
C ILE A 45 3.62 0.84 0.14
N PRO A 46 2.42 0.30 0.40
CA PRO A 46 2.27 -1.06 0.88
C PRO A 46 2.69 -2.11 -0.18
N CYS A 47 2.49 -1.84 -1.46
CA CYS A 47 3.02 -2.70 -2.53
C CYS A 47 4.56 -2.78 -2.48
N TRP A 48 5.22 -1.66 -2.27
CA TRP A 48 6.68 -1.61 -2.12
C TRP A 48 7.12 -2.40 -0.89
N ASN A 49 6.48 -2.22 0.27
CA ASN A 49 6.79 -2.97 1.48
C ASN A 49 6.64 -4.49 1.28
N CYS A 50 5.59 -4.94 0.59
CA CYS A 50 5.40 -6.34 0.26
C CYS A 50 6.46 -6.86 -0.72
N PHE A 51 6.83 -6.05 -1.71
CA PHE A 51 7.89 -6.39 -2.64
C PHE A 51 9.23 -6.57 -1.92
N VAL A 52 9.59 -5.70 -0.98
CA VAL A 52 10.85 -5.86 -0.24
C VAL A 52 10.82 -7.09 0.68
N LEU A 53 9.69 -7.38 1.33
CA LEU A 53 9.52 -8.63 2.08
C LEU A 53 9.70 -9.87 1.19
N LEU A 54 9.11 -9.86 -0.01
CA LEU A 54 9.23 -10.95 -0.99
C LEU A 54 10.63 -11.09 -1.57
N GLN A 55 11.34 -9.98 -1.80
CA GLN A 55 12.69 -9.98 -2.35
C GLN A 55 13.70 -10.56 -1.36
N SER A 56 13.42 -10.44 -0.06
CA SER A 56 14.28 -11.03 0.95
C SER A 56 14.13 -12.56 0.95
N TRP A 57 15.23 -13.26 0.65
CA TRP A 57 15.25 -14.71 0.70
C TRP A 57 15.03 -15.25 2.13
N ILE A 58 15.51 -14.52 3.14
CA ILE A 58 15.41 -14.92 4.55
C ILE A 58 13.94 -14.91 5.01
N TYR A 59 13.17 -13.85 4.73
CA TYR A 59 11.79 -13.77 5.22
C TYR A 59 10.84 -14.65 4.41
N SER A 60 11.02 -14.75 3.09
CA SER A 60 10.16 -15.59 2.25
C SER A 60 10.22 -17.07 2.62
N GLN A 61 11.37 -17.57 3.08
CA GLN A 61 11.53 -18.95 3.54
C GLN A 61 11.14 -19.15 5.01
N LEU A 62 11.43 -18.18 5.89
CA LEU A 62 11.18 -18.32 7.32
C LEU A 62 9.71 -18.05 7.70
N LEU A 63 9.11 -17.01 7.14
CA LEU A 63 7.73 -16.57 7.45
C LEU A 63 6.72 -17.02 6.39
N GLY A 64 7.20 -17.47 5.22
CA GLY A 64 6.38 -17.84 4.07
C GLY A 64 6.02 -16.64 3.19
N ALA A 65 5.87 -16.90 1.89
CA ALA A 65 5.50 -15.87 0.89
C ALA A 65 3.98 -15.66 0.75
N GLN A 66 3.15 -16.51 1.37
CA GLN A 66 1.70 -16.51 1.12
C GLN A 66 0.98 -15.24 1.61
N ALA A 67 1.32 -14.74 2.79
CA ALA A 67 0.71 -13.52 3.34
C ALA A 67 0.95 -12.26 2.48
N PRO A 68 2.21 -11.89 2.13
CA PRO A 68 2.44 -10.72 1.29
C PRO A 68 1.89 -10.88 -0.13
N LEU A 69 1.89 -12.10 -0.70
CA LEU A 69 1.27 -12.34 -2.01
C LEU A 69 -0.24 -12.16 -1.98
N THR A 70 -0.93 -12.71 -0.98
CA THR A 70 -2.38 -12.58 -0.83
C THR A 70 -2.78 -11.12 -0.68
N PHE A 71 -2.02 -10.36 0.10
CA PHE A 71 -2.26 -8.94 0.28
C PHE A 71 -1.99 -8.12 -0.99
N LEU A 72 -0.92 -8.42 -1.74
CA LEU A 72 -0.65 -7.77 -3.03
C LEU A 72 -1.78 -8.02 -4.05
N LEU A 73 -2.27 -9.26 -4.14
CA LEU A 73 -3.40 -9.62 -5.00
C LEU A 73 -4.68 -8.87 -4.60
N LEU A 74 -4.93 -8.76 -3.30
CA LEU A 74 -6.08 -8.03 -2.77
C LEU A 74 -5.99 -6.52 -3.06
N LEU A 75 -4.79 -5.93 -2.93
CA LEU A 75 -4.52 -4.54 -3.30
C LEU A 75 -4.79 -4.25 -4.77
N ILE A 76 -4.25 -5.08 -5.66
CA ILE A 76 -4.49 -4.98 -7.10
C ILE A 76 -6.00 -5.13 -7.38
N GLY A 77 -6.66 -6.10 -6.73
CA GLY A 77 -8.10 -6.30 -6.83
C GLY A 77 -8.91 -5.07 -6.45
N ILE A 78 -8.59 -4.40 -5.33
CA ILE A 78 -9.27 -3.17 -4.90
C ILE A 78 -9.09 -2.05 -5.92
N VAL A 79 -7.86 -1.85 -6.43
CA VAL A 79 -7.59 -0.82 -7.44
C VAL A 79 -8.39 -1.10 -8.71
N CYS A 80 -8.40 -2.35 -9.20
CA CYS A 80 -9.20 -2.76 -10.35
C CYS A 80 -10.69 -2.53 -10.13
N VAL A 81 -11.24 -2.95 -8.97
CA VAL A 81 -12.65 -2.73 -8.62
C VAL A 81 -12.97 -1.23 -8.58
N PHE A 82 -12.12 -0.41 -7.98
CA PHE A 82 -12.30 1.04 -7.93
C PHE A 82 -12.32 1.66 -9.33
N THR A 83 -11.36 1.30 -10.19
CA THR A 83 -11.32 1.78 -11.58
C THR A 83 -12.55 1.35 -12.35
N VAL A 84 -12.97 0.09 -12.24
CA VAL A 84 -14.19 -0.42 -12.90
C VAL A 84 -15.43 0.31 -12.39
N LEU A 85 -15.58 0.51 -11.09
CA LEU A 85 -16.71 1.25 -10.52
C LEU A 85 -16.75 2.69 -11.00
N LEU A 86 -15.60 3.39 -11.08
CA LEU A 86 -15.52 4.74 -11.65
C LEU A 86 -15.87 4.76 -13.13
N THR A 87 -15.32 3.85 -13.92
CA THR A 87 -15.59 3.78 -15.36
C THR A 87 -17.07 3.46 -15.61
N LEU A 88 -17.64 2.48 -14.92
CA LEU A 88 -19.06 2.16 -15.01
C LEU A 88 -19.92 3.36 -14.61
N PHE A 89 -19.64 4.01 -13.48
CA PHE A 89 -20.35 5.21 -13.05
C PHE A 89 -20.31 6.32 -14.11
N MET A 90 -19.16 6.56 -14.73
CA MET A 90 -19.02 7.58 -15.78
C MET A 90 -19.74 7.21 -17.09
N HIS A 91 -19.85 5.92 -17.42
CA HIS A 91 -20.52 5.46 -18.62
C HIS A 91 -22.03 5.28 -18.45
N THR A 92 -22.51 4.86 -17.28
CA THR A 92 -23.91 4.46 -17.07
C THR A 92 -24.73 5.50 -16.30
N ALA A 93 -24.11 6.31 -15.43
CA ALA A 93 -24.86 7.26 -14.62
C ALA A 93 -25.34 8.44 -15.48
N ARG A 94 -26.59 8.86 -15.24
CA ARG A 94 -27.13 10.09 -15.83
C ARG A 94 -26.22 11.27 -15.52
N VAL A 95 -26.10 12.19 -16.46
CA VAL A 95 -25.25 13.39 -16.38
C VAL A 95 -25.53 14.21 -15.11
N GLU A 96 -26.78 14.20 -14.63
CA GLU A 96 -27.22 14.86 -13.39
C GLU A 96 -26.66 14.21 -12.11
N LEU A 97 -26.41 12.90 -12.12
CA LEU A 97 -25.89 12.14 -10.98
C LEU A 97 -24.36 12.12 -10.93
N GLN A 98 -23.68 12.47 -12.04
CA GLN A 98 -22.22 12.58 -12.17
C GLN A 98 -21.67 13.81 -11.44
N THR A 99 -22.06 13.98 -10.18
CA THR A 99 -21.60 15.06 -9.33
C THR A 99 -20.29 14.68 -8.64
N PHE A 100 -19.47 15.70 -8.37
CA PHE A 100 -18.26 15.55 -7.56
C PHE A 100 -18.57 14.90 -6.20
N GLN A 101 -19.74 15.16 -5.65
CA GLN A 101 -20.18 14.60 -4.38
C GLN A 101 -20.29 13.07 -4.42
N THR A 102 -20.92 12.50 -5.46
CA THR A 102 -21.07 11.04 -5.59
C THR A 102 -19.72 10.35 -5.76
N ILE A 103 -18.80 10.96 -6.53
CA ILE A 103 -17.43 10.46 -6.73
C ILE A 103 -16.67 10.41 -5.40
N VAL A 104 -16.74 11.48 -4.60
CA VAL A 104 -16.12 11.52 -3.27
C VAL A 104 -16.74 10.49 -2.32
N MET A 105 -18.06 10.28 -2.37
CA MET A 105 -18.72 9.24 -1.57
C MET A 105 -18.21 7.84 -1.94
N MET A 106 -18.14 7.52 -3.23
CA MET A 106 -17.62 6.24 -3.70
C MET A 106 -16.15 6.05 -3.31
N GLY A 107 -15.33 7.11 -3.46
CA GLY A 107 -13.94 7.12 -2.99
C GLY A 107 -13.84 6.85 -1.49
N SER A 108 -14.65 7.51 -0.67
CA SER A 108 -14.65 7.31 0.80
C SER A 108 -15.04 5.89 1.22
N ALA A 109 -15.99 5.25 0.53
CA ALA A 109 -16.36 3.86 0.79
C ALA A 109 -15.20 2.90 0.52
N ILE A 110 -14.52 3.08 -0.62
CA ILE A 110 -13.36 2.27 -1.00
C ILE A 110 -12.15 2.53 -0.09
N LEU A 111 -11.91 3.79 0.29
CA LEU A 111 -10.87 4.14 1.28
C LEU A 111 -11.14 3.48 2.63
N THR A 112 -12.40 3.33 3.04
CA THR A 112 -12.75 2.63 4.29
C THR A 112 -12.42 1.15 4.19
N PHE A 113 -12.80 0.49 3.09
CA PHE A 113 -12.48 -0.91 2.86
C PHE A 113 -10.95 -1.14 2.81
N LEU A 114 -10.24 -0.27 2.09
CA LEU A 114 -8.78 -0.28 2.02
C LEU A 114 -8.13 -0.09 3.39
N GLY A 115 -8.64 0.86 4.19
CA GLY A 115 -8.17 1.12 5.54
C GLY A 115 -8.34 -0.07 6.47
N VAL A 116 -9.51 -0.72 6.47
CA VAL A 116 -9.77 -1.95 7.23
C VAL A 116 -8.84 -3.09 6.80
N MET A 117 -8.64 -3.25 5.48
CA MET A 117 -7.71 -4.25 4.96
C MET A 117 -6.26 -4.01 5.43
N PHE A 118 -5.82 -2.75 5.50
CA PHE A 118 -4.49 -2.40 6.01
C PHE A 118 -4.35 -2.66 7.50
N MET A 119 -5.41 -2.38 8.28
CA MET A 119 -5.44 -2.72 9.70
C MET A 119 -5.31 -4.22 9.93
N LEU A 120 -6.08 -5.03 9.21
CA LEU A 120 -6.03 -6.50 9.32
C LEU A 120 -4.67 -7.04 8.89
N PHE A 121 -4.16 -6.63 7.73
CA PHE A 121 -2.85 -7.07 7.27
C PHE A 121 -1.71 -6.62 8.20
N GLY A 122 -1.73 -5.37 8.65
CA GLY A 122 -0.73 -4.84 9.57
C GLY A 122 -0.71 -5.59 10.90
N HIS A 123 -1.89 -5.95 11.42
CA HIS A 123 -2.02 -6.77 12.61
C HIS A 123 -1.46 -8.18 12.41
N GLU A 124 -1.86 -8.87 11.34
CA GLU A 124 -1.37 -10.22 11.04
C GLU A 124 0.15 -10.28 10.88
N VAL A 125 0.75 -9.32 10.16
CA VAL A 125 2.21 -9.26 9.96
C VAL A 125 2.94 -8.98 11.27
N ALA A 126 2.43 -8.08 12.11
CA ALA A 126 3.02 -7.77 13.40
C ALA A 126 2.97 -8.98 14.35
N GLU A 127 1.83 -9.67 14.43
CA GLU A 127 1.67 -10.83 15.31
C GLU A 127 2.48 -12.04 14.82
N LEU A 128 2.54 -12.26 13.51
CA LEU A 128 3.42 -13.26 12.91
C LEU A 128 4.89 -12.98 13.26
N SER A 129 5.34 -11.72 13.14
CA SER A 129 6.70 -11.34 13.52
C SER A 129 6.98 -11.58 15.00
N ARG A 130 6.06 -11.21 15.90
CA ARG A 130 6.21 -11.43 17.34
C ARG A 130 6.28 -12.90 17.71
N THR A 131 5.49 -13.73 17.03
CA THR A 131 5.50 -15.18 17.23
C THR A 131 6.83 -15.76 16.75
N ALA A 132 7.28 -15.39 15.55
CA ALA A 132 8.58 -15.79 15.02
C ALA A 132 9.75 -15.33 15.91
N GLN A 133 9.69 -14.12 16.47
CA GLN A 133 10.68 -13.62 17.42
C GLN A 133 10.77 -14.52 18.66
N LYS A 134 9.63 -14.83 19.31
CA LYS A 134 9.58 -15.70 20.49
C LYS A 134 10.10 -17.10 20.19
N ASP A 135 9.76 -17.64 19.02
CA ASP A 135 10.21 -18.96 18.58
C ASP A 135 11.72 -19.00 18.36
N VAL A 136 12.28 -18.01 17.67
CA VAL A 136 13.73 -17.90 17.45
C VAL A 136 14.47 -17.60 18.76
N GLU A 137 13.90 -16.83 19.68
CA GLU A 137 14.56 -16.45 20.93
C GLU A 137 14.58 -17.60 21.95
N HIS A 138 13.44 -18.28 22.14
CA HIS A 138 13.28 -19.24 23.24
C HIS A 138 13.19 -20.69 22.78
N ASN A 139 12.64 -20.95 21.58
CA ASN A 139 12.33 -22.31 21.10
C ASN A 139 13.11 -22.68 19.84
N CYS A 140 14.27 -22.06 19.59
CA CYS A 140 14.90 -22.16 18.28
C CYS A 140 15.26 -23.60 17.87
N ALA A 141 15.59 -24.46 18.84
CA ALA A 141 15.91 -25.86 18.55
C ALA A 141 14.68 -26.72 18.17
N PHE A 142 13.46 -26.25 18.47
CA PHE A 142 12.23 -27.06 18.42
C PHE A 142 11.10 -26.44 17.60
N SER A 143 11.16 -25.16 17.22
CA SER A 143 10.13 -24.55 16.38
C SER A 143 10.20 -25.14 14.97
N GLN A 144 9.04 -25.40 14.36
CA GLN A 144 8.91 -26.02 13.04
C GLN A 144 9.71 -25.27 11.95
N ALA A 145 9.82 -23.95 12.06
CA ALA A 145 10.55 -23.12 11.09
C ALA A 145 12.08 -23.15 11.30
N THR A 146 12.56 -23.34 12.54
CA THR A 146 13.98 -23.21 12.90
C THR A 146 14.67 -24.53 13.20
N GLU A 147 13.92 -25.58 13.54
CA GLU A 147 14.43 -26.94 13.76
C GLU A 147 15.34 -27.43 12.62
N PRO A 148 14.92 -27.38 11.33
CA PRO A 148 15.80 -27.86 10.24
C PRO A 148 17.08 -27.01 10.11
N LEU A 149 17.01 -25.71 10.43
CA LEU A 149 18.18 -24.82 10.42
C LEU A 149 19.13 -25.14 11.57
N PHE A 150 18.60 -25.50 12.74
CA PHE A 150 19.37 -25.88 13.91
C PHE A 150 20.07 -27.23 13.74
N VAL A 151 19.39 -28.23 13.19
CA VAL A 151 19.98 -29.55 12.92
C VAL A 151 21.11 -29.41 11.89
N GLU A 152 20.85 -28.68 10.80
CA GLU A 152 21.86 -28.44 9.77
C GLU A 152 23.05 -27.62 10.30
N SER A 153 22.81 -26.59 11.11
CA SER A 153 23.90 -25.78 11.69
C SER A 153 24.83 -26.65 12.52
N LYS A 154 24.30 -27.56 13.35
CA LYS A 154 25.10 -28.52 14.12
C LYS A 154 25.96 -29.43 13.24
N ILE A 155 25.38 -29.96 12.16
CA ILE A 155 26.11 -30.83 11.22
C ILE A 155 27.26 -30.04 10.55
N LEU A 156 26.98 -28.82 10.08
CA LEU A 156 27.97 -27.98 9.44
C LEU A 156 29.08 -27.52 10.39
N TYR A 157 28.75 -27.23 11.65
CA TYR A 157 29.76 -26.92 12.66
C TYR A 157 30.62 -28.12 13.01
N ALA A 158 30.03 -29.31 13.16
CA ALA A 158 30.79 -30.54 13.34
C ALA A 158 31.75 -30.80 12.17
N LEU A 159 31.33 -30.50 10.94
CA LEU A 159 32.20 -30.57 9.76
C LEU A 159 33.31 -29.51 9.81
N ARG A 160 32.99 -28.26 10.20
CA ARG A 160 33.93 -27.13 10.29
C ARG A 160 35.05 -27.37 11.30
N PHE A 161 34.75 -28.05 12.41
CA PHE A 161 35.74 -28.40 13.44
C PHE A 161 36.66 -29.55 13.05
N ASN A 162 36.42 -30.24 11.94
CA ASN A 162 37.35 -31.23 11.43
C ASN A 162 38.64 -30.51 10.94
N PRO A 163 39.86 -30.92 11.37
CA PRO A 163 41.11 -30.23 11.01
C PRO A 163 41.31 -30.01 9.51
N GLU A 164 40.84 -30.93 8.65
CA GLU A 164 40.93 -30.77 7.19
C GLU A 164 40.06 -29.62 6.67
N CYS A 165 38.91 -29.39 7.31
CA CYS A 165 37.94 -28.35 6.95
C CYS A 165 38.22 -27.01 7.63
N ALA A 166 38.81 -27.02 8.82
CA ALA A 166 39.17 -25.81 9.57
C ALA A 166 40.08 -24.87 8.75
N ALA A 167 40.98 -25.45 7.93
CA ALA A 167 41.86 -24.69 7.05
C ALA A 167 41.15 -24.08 5.82
N LYS A 168 39.92 -24.49 5.47
CA LYS A 168 39.20 -24.00 4.28
C LYS A 168 38.55 -22.64 4.52
N VAL A 169 38.16 -21.95 3.45
CA VAL A 169 37.48 -20.63 3.59
C VAL A 169 36.02 -20.82 4.00
N SER A 170 35.36 -21.81 3.43
CA SER A 170 33.94 -22.10 3.61
C SER A 170 33.74 -23.61 3.82
N VAL A 171 32.71 -24.00 4.58
CA VAL A 171 32.28 -25.41 4.68
C VAL A 171 31.90 -26.00 3.31
N GLU A 172 31.62 -25.16 2.31
CA GLU A 172 31.33 -25.60 0.94
C GLU A 172 32.51 -26.32 0.26
N GLU A 173 33.74 -26.05 0.70
CA GLU A 173 34.95 -26.69 0.19
C GLU A 173 35.34 -27.96 0.96
N CYS A 174 34.59 -28.29 2.02
CA CYS A 174 34.93 -29.38 2.92
C CYS A 174 34.39 -30.72 2.43
N PRO A 175 35.16 -31.81 2.58
CA PRO A 175 34.72 -33.13 2.18
C PRO A 175 33.50 -33.56 3.00
N GLY A 176 32.41 -33.94 2.31
CA GLY A 176 31.16 -34.36 2.95
C GLY A 176 30.10 -33.26 3.07
N PHE A 177 30.41 -32.01 2.68
CA PHE A 177 29.38 -30.97 2.55
C PHE A 177 28.37 -31.32 1.47
N ARG A 178 27.09 -31.15 1.78
CA ARG A 178 25.98 -31.28 0.83
C ARG A 178 25.16 -30.02 0.88
N VAL A 179 24.83 -29.47 -0.29
CA VAL A 179 23.95 -28.31 -0.38
C VAL A 179 22.52 -28.76 -0.04
N THR A 180 21.99 -28.24 1.05
CA THR A 180 20.60 -28.42 1.47
C THR A 180 19.87 -27.07 1.46
N HIS A 181 18.55 -27.10 1.57
CA HIS A 181 17.78 -25.86 1.71
C HIS A 181 18.18 -25.10 2.98
N ALA A 182 18.34 -25.82 4.11
CA ALA A 182 18.78 -25.23 5.37
C ALA A 182 20.19 -24.64 5.27
N SER A 183 21.14 -25.30 4.59
CA SER A 183 22.50 -24.78 4.41
C SER A 183 22.50 -23.47 3.62
N GLN A 184 21.63 -23.33 2.61
CA GLN A 184 21.48 -22.09 1.85
C GLN A 184 20.89 -20.95 2.67
N VAL A 185 19.90 -21.24 3.51
CA VAL A 185 19.32 -20.23 4.41
C VAL A 185 20.33 -19.81 5.47
N LEU A 186 21.08 -20.73 6.08
CA LEU A 186 22.16 -20.41 7.00
C LEU A 186 23.25 -19.56 6.34
N LYS A 187 23.62 -19.86 5.10
CA LYS A 187 24.53 -19.04 4.30
C LYS A 187 23.99 -17.63 4.07
N ALA A 188 22.70 -17.51 3.72
CA ALA A 188 22.05 -16.22 3.55
C ALA A 188 22.01 -15.41 4.86
N LEU A 189 21.73 -16.07 5.99
CA LEU A 189 21.77 -15.44 7.32
C LEU A 189 23.18 -14.90 7.62
N GLU A 190 24.21 -15.73 7.50
CA GLU A 190 25.60 -15.33 7.76
C GLU A 190 26.03 -14.16 6.86
N ILE A 191 25.80 -14.26 5.55
CA ILE A 191 26.28 -13.27 4.57
C ILE A 191 25.51 -11.96 4.67
N ASN A 192 24.18 -12.00 4.80
CA ASN A 192 23.34 -10.80 4.79
C ASN A 192 23.30 -10.12 6.16
N LEU A 193 23.26 -10.90 7.25
CA LEU A 193 23.16 -10.37 8.60
C LEU A 193 24.52 -10.21 9.30
N LYS A 194 25.63 -10.64 8.67
CA LYS A 194 27.00 -10.49 9.19
C LYS A 194 27.12 -11.02 10.61
N CYS A 195 26.66 -12.26 10.78
CA CYS A 195 26.52 -12.95 12.04
C CYS A 195 27.14 -14.35 11.94
N SER A 196 27.38 -14.98 13.08
CA SER A 196 27.88 -16.35 13.19
C SER A 196 26.97 -17.15 14.11
N THR A 197 27.02 -18.48 14.05
CA THR A 197 26.24 -19.42 14.89
C THR A 197 24.72 -19.25 14.84
N PHE A 198 24.03 -20.39 14.79
CA PHE A 198 22.57 -20.41 14.81
C PHE A 198 22.12 -21.37 15.89
N CYS A 199 21.53 -20.80 16.94
CA CYS A 199 20.86 -21.52 18.04
C CYS A 199 21.76 -22.48 18.79
N SER A 200 23.03 -22.12 18.92
CA SER A 200 24.05 -22.90 19.60
C SER A 200 25.10 -21.98 20.21
N ASP A 201 25.43 -22.22 21.48
CA ASP A 201 26.49 -21.52 22.21
C ASP A 201 27.85 -22.23 22.02
N VAL A 202 28.10 -22.77 20.83
CA VAL A 202 29.36 -23.47 20.56
C VAL A 202 30.45 -22.43 20.34
N ILE A 203 31.14 -22.09 21.42
CA ILE A 203 32.36 -21.29 21.42
C ILE A 203 33.52 -22.27 21.68
N PRO A 204 34.45 -22.46 20.73
CA PRO A 204 35.62 -23.27 20.99
C PRO A 204 36.48 -22.60 22.09
N PRO A 205 37.09 -23.37 23.02
CA PRO A 205 37.72 -22.85 24.23
C PRO A 205 38.99 -22.00 24.01
N GLN A 206 39.44 -21.82 22.77
CA GLN A 206 40.65 -21.05 22.43
C GLN A 206 40.43 -19.85 21.51
N GLU A 207 39.20 -19.58 21.07
CA GLU A 207 38.90 -18.38 20.27
C GLU A 207 37.91 -17.47 21.00
N GLU A 208 38.21 -16.17 21.03
CA GLU A 208 37.35 -15.13 21.62
C GLU A 208 36.03 -14.96 20.82
N TYR A 209 35.99 -15.44 19.57
CA TYR A 209 34.84 -15.32 18.66
C TYR A 209 34.55 -16.66 17.97
N PRO A 210 33.27 -17.01 17.75
CA PRO A 210 32.94 -18.24 17.04
C PRO A 210 33.26 -18.14 15.54
N MET A 211 33.78 -19.23 14.98
CA MET A 211 34.09 -19.32 13.56
C MET A 211 32.80 -19.32 12.71
N THR A 212 32.85 -18.65 11.56
CA THR A 212 31.79 -18.65 10.55
C THR A 212 31.82 -19.94 9.71
N LEU A 213 30.66 -20.31 9.15
CA LEU A 213 30.53 -21.52 8.34
C LEU A 213 30.93 -21.25 6.88
N PHE A 214 30.42 -20.16 6.31
CA PHE A 214 30.53 -19.89 4.86
C PHE A 214 31.57 -18.81 4.51
N SER A 215 32.24 -18.25 5.50
CA SER A 215 33.27 -17.23 5.35
C SER A 215 34.40 -17.43 6.37
N ARG A 216 35.44 -16.59 6.27
CA ARG A 216 36.52 -16.47 7.26
C ARG A 216 36.36 -15.23 8.16
N ALA A 217 35.17 -14.63 8.17
CA ALA A 217 34.93 -13.46 9.01
C ALA A 217 34.65 -13.89 10.45
N SER A 218 35.19 -13.16 11.43
CA SER A 218 34.87 -13.34 12.84
C SER A 218 33.76 -12.37 13.24
N TYR A 219 32.50 -12.78 13.03
CA TYR A 219 31.36 -11.98 13.44
C TYR A 219 31.10 -12.17 14.94
N LYS A 220 30.99 -11.07 15.69
CA LYS A 220 30.63 -11.10 17.11
C LYS A 220 29.15 -11.44 17.38
N PRO A 221 28.16 -10.95 16.59
CA PRO A 221 26.76 -11.21 16.91
C PRO A 221 26.30 -12.59 16.43
N THR A 222 25.45 -13.24 17.23
CA THR A 222 24.86 -14.52 16.84
C THR A 222 23.80 -14.32 15.75
N CYS A 223 23.64 -15.27 14.83
CA CYS A 223 22.62 -15.16 13.79
C CYS A 223 21.20 -15.25 14.36
N GLN A 224 21.02 -16.00 15.45
CA GLN A 224 19.74 -16.05 16.18
C GLN A 224 19.31 -14.65 16.66
N MET A 225 20.16 -13.95 17.43
CA MET A 225 19.79 -12.65 17.99
C MET A 225 19.73 -11.55 16.92
N THR A 226 20.60 -11.63 15.91
CA THR A 226 20.53 -10.69 14.78
C THR A 226 19.25 -10.88 13.98
N LEU A 227 18.79 -12.13 13.80
CA LEU A 227 17.52 -12.42 13.15
C LEU A 227 16.33 -11.92 13.96
N VAL A 228 16.28 -12.17 15.28
CA VAL A 228 15.24 -11.63 16.18
C VAL A 228 15.16 -10.11 16.07
N ARG A 229 16.32 -9.45 16.12
CA ARG A 229 16.42 -7.99 15.96
C ARG A 229 15.85 -7.52 14.61
N ASN A 230 16.19 -8.23 13.54
CA ASN A 230 15.69 -7.92 12.20
C ASN A 230 14.17 -8.14 12.10
N LEU A 231 13.62 -9.23 12.65
CA LEU A 231 12.18 -9.45 12.70
C LEU A 231 11.45 -8.31 13.43
N LYS A 232 12.01 -7.86 14.55
CA LYS A 232 11.46 -6.76 15.35
C LYS A 232 11.50 -5.40 14.64
N PHE A 233 12.67 -4.98 14.17
CA PHE A 233 12.80 -3.63 13.61
C PHE A 233 12.36 -3.52 12.16
N TYR A 234 12.27 -4.64 11.44
CA TYR A 234 11.89 -4.64 10.04
C TYR A 234 10.45 -5.08 9.84
N VAL A 235 10.14 -6.33 10.19
CA VAL A 235 8.84 -6.94 9.88
C VAL A 235 7.74 -6.40 10.79
N GLU A 236 7.99 -6.29 12.10
CA GLU A 236 7.00 -5.75 13.03
C GLU A 236 6.75 -4.24 12.83
N ASP A 237 7.80 -3.47 12.50
CA ASP A 237 7.65 -2.04 12.19
C ASP A 237 6.83 -1.83 10.90
N MET A 238 7.08 -2.65 9.86
CA MET A 238 6.25 -2.65 8.65
C MET A 238 4.79 -2.96 8.93
N GLY A 239 4.51 -3.98 9.76
CA GLY A 239 3.15 -4.33 10.17
C GLY A 239 2.48 -3.19 10.95
N THR A 240 3.21 -2.59 11.90
CA THR A 240 2.74 -1.47 12.71
C THR A 240 2.46 -0.22 11.87
N GLN A 241 3.35 0.10 10.92
CA GLN A 241 3.15 1.19 9.98
C GLN A 241 1.90 0.98 9.12
N ALA A 242 1.71 -0.23 8.58
CA ALA A 242 0.53 -0.56 7.77
C ALA A 242 -0.76 -0.45 8.60
N TYR A 243 -0.73 -0.92 9.85
CA TYR A 243 -1.85 -0.80 10.78
C TYR A 243 -2.25 0.67 11.01
N PHE A 244 -1.30 1.53 11.35
CA PHE A 244 -1.57 2.95 11.57
C PHE A 244 -1.98 3.69 10.29
N GLN A 245 -1.41 3.34 9.14
CA GLN A 245 -1.86 3.85 7.85
C GLN A 245 -3.34 3.48 7.62
N GLY A 246 -3.73 2.24 7.90
CA GLY A 246 -5.12 1.78 7.85
C GLY A 246 -6.04 2.59 8.77
N CYS A 247 -5.64 2.80 10.02
CA CYS A 247 -6.38 3.64 10.99
C CYS A 247 -6.62 5.06 10.44
N MET A 248 -5.58 5.69 9.88
CA MET A 248 -5.71 7.04 9.30
C MET A 248 -6.65 7.08 8.09
N LEU A 249 -6.67 6.03 7.25
CA LEU A 249 -7.60 5.93 6.12
C LEU A 249 -9.06 5.82 6.58
N VAL A 250 -9.32 5.05 7.62
CA VAL A 250 -10.66 4.93 8.20
C VAL A 250 -11.08 6.25 8.88
N LEU A 251 -10.19 6.89 9.65
CA LEU A 251 -10.50 8.17 10.29
C LEU A 251 -10.81 9.27 9.25
N THR A 252 -10.04 9.32 8.16
CA THR A 252 -10.27 10.29 7.09
C THR A 252 -11.57 10.01 6.33
N SER A 253 -11.92 8.74 6.08
CA SER A 253 -13.19 8.41 5.43
C SER A 253 -14.40 8.76 6.31
N VAL A 254 -14.32 8.50 7.63
CA VAL A 254 -15.34 8.90 8.60
C VAL A 254 -15.47 10.42 8.66
N ALA A 255 -14.36 11.15 8.69
CA ALA A 255 -14.37 12.62 8.69
C ALA A 255 -15.03 13.20 7.43
N ILE A 256 -14.74 12.63 6.25
CA ILE A 256 -15.39 13.01 4.99
C ILE A 256 -16.90 12.76 5.07
N GLY A 257 -17.33 11.62 5.60
CA GLY A 257 -18.75 11.31 5.81
C GLY A 257 -19.46 12.29 6.75
N LEU A 258 -18.83 12.64 7.88
CA LEU A 258 -19.36 13.61 8.84
C LEU A 258 -19.46 15.02 8.26
N LEU A 259 -18.44 15.48 7.53
CA LEU A 259 -18.45 16.77 6.85
C LEU A 259 -19.61 16.85 5.84
N LYS A 260 -19.91 15.75 5.14
CA LYS A 260 -21.07 15.67 4.24
C LYS A 260 -22.40 15.76 4.99
N LEU A 261 -22.54 15.04 6.10
CA LEU A 261 -23.75 15.12 6.93
C LEU A 261 -23.97 16.53 7.49
N ILE A 262 -22.91 17.21 7.93
CA ILE A 262 -22.98 18.61 8.38
C ILE A 262 -23.43 19.52 7.22
N GLY A 263 -22.92 19.30 6.00
CA GLY A 263 -23.36 20.05 4.82
C GLY A 263 -24.84 19.87 4.48
N PHE A 264 -25.41 18.69 4.74
CA PHE A 264 -26.84 18.43 4.55
C PHE A 264 -27.72 19.01 5.67
N CYS A 265 -27.22 19.02 6.91
CA CYS A 265 -27.94 19.54 8.07
C CYS A 265 -27.81 21.06 8.23
N ALA A 266 -26.77 21.67 7.66
CA ALA A 266 -26.61 23.12 7.69
C ALA A 266 -27.76 23.75 6.90
N PRO A 267 -28.56 24.66 7.51
CA PRO A 267 -29.62 25.33 6.80
C PRO A 267 -29.01 26.00 5.58
N GLN A 268 -29.52 25.64 4.40
CA GLN A 268 -29.18 26.29 3.15
C GLN A 268 -29.61 27.74 3.30
N ARG A 269 -28.73 28.58 3.87
CA ARG A 269 -28.89 30.02 3.89
C ARG A 269 -28.89 30.34 2.41
N ARG A 270 -30.09 30.43 1.84
CA ARG A 270 -30.33 31.22 0.64
C ARG A 270 -29.72 32.56 1.01
N MET A 271 -28.48 32.81 0.61
CA MET A 271 -28.04 34.16 0.33
C MET A 271 -28.97 34.58 -0.79
N PHE A 272 -30.16 34.98 -0.37
CA PHE A 272 -31.16 35.63 -1.16
C PHE A 272 -30.40 36.85 -1.66
N SER A 273 -29.99 36.74 -2.92
CA SER A 273 -29.80 37.83 -3.84
C SER A 273 -30.68 38.98 -3.38
N LYS A 274 -30.07 39.94 -2.68
CA LYS A 274 -30.71 41.22 -2.45
C LYS A 274 -30.84 41.80 -3.85
N ASP A 275 -32.08 41.89 -4.31
CA ASP A 275 -32.51 42.55 -5.53
C ASP A 275 -31.57 43.70 -5.91
N ARG A 276 -30.80 43.46 -6.98
CA ARG A 276 -30.38 44.52 -7.89
C ARG A 276 -31.30 44.51 -9.11
N SER A 277 -32.61 44.40 -8.87
CA SER A 277 -33.62 44.86 -9.83
C SER A 277 -33.74 46.38 -9.66
N GLY A 278 -32.86 47.09 -10.35
CA GLY A 278 -32.71 48.54 -10.22
C GLY A 278 -31.72 49.07 -11.25
N SER A 279 -31.95 48.77 -12.53
CA SER A 279 -31.42 49.53 -13.67
C SER A 279 -32.15 49.03 -14.93
N PHE A 280 -33.28 49.63 -15.31
CA PHE A 280 -33.39 50.83 -16.14
C PHE A 280 -32.87 50.60 -17.58
N TYR A 281 -33.74 50.00 -18.40
CA TYR A 281 -33.84 50.19 -19.85
C TYR A 281 -35.37 50.32 -20.05
N GLY A 282 -35.95 51.48 -20.32
CA GLY A 282 -35.57 52.41 -21.38
C GLY A 282 -36.49 52.24 -22.59
N SER A 283 -37.81 52.13 -22.38
CA SER A 283 -38.80 52.26 -23.45
C SER A 283 -39.18 53.73 -23.58
N ILE A 284 -38.62 54.40 -24.59
CA ILE A 284 -39.08 55.70 -25.07
C ILE A 284 -40.43 55.44 -25.75
N ASP A 285 -41.51 55.90 -25.12
CA ASP A 285 -42.85 55.91 -25.69
C ASP A 285 -43.01 57.24 -26.44
N SER A 286 -42.83 57.21 -27.76
CA SER A 286 -43.00 58.35 -28.64
C SER A 286 -44.41 58.36 -29.22
N SER A 287 -45.41 58.69 -28.40
CA SER A 287 -46.82 58.64 -28.81
C SER A 287 -47.72 59.66 -28.08
N SER A 288 -47.36 60.94 -28.05
CA SER A 288 -48.34 61.99 -27.70
C SER A 288 -47.89 63.39 -28.14
N LEU A 289 -47.94 63.60 -29.45
CA LEU A 289 -48.02 64.91 -30.08
C LEU A 289 -48.80 64.71 -31.38
N VAL A 290 -50.12 64.90 -31.30
CA VAL A 290 -51.09 65.27 -32.34
C VAL A 290 -52.48 65.00 -31.74
N GLY A 291 -53.29 66.05 -31.61
CA GLY A 291 -54.70 65.99 -31.20
C GLY A 291 -55.07 67.06 -30.20
#